data_AF-A0A7C9ETU4-F1
#
_entry.id   AF-A0A7C9ETU4-F1
#
_cell.length_a   1.000
_cell.length_b   1.000
_cell.length_c   1.000
_cell.angle_alpha   90.00
_cell.angle_beta   90.00
_cell.angle_gamma   90.00
#
_symmetry.space_group_name_H-M   'P 1'
#
loop_
_entity.id
_entity.type
_entity.pdbx_description
1 polymer ?
#
loop_
_entity_poly.entity_id
_entity_poly.type
_entity_poly.pdbx_seq_one_letter_code
_entity_poly.pdbx_strand_id
1 'polypeptide(L)'
;MEAKPEDFFFEGLNIPGSTVNRVGANVTLVNAAQLPGLNTLGISIARIDFAPYGGLNPPHFHPRATEILTVIEGTLYVGFVTSNIPNDGNKFFAKLLKPGDVFVFPQG
;
A
#
# COMPACT_ATOMS: atom_id res chain seq x y z
N MET A 1 29.71 -0.48 -13.47
CA MET A 1 29.79 -0.40 -11.99
C MET A 1 29.28 -1.73 -11.48
N GLU A 2 29.99 -2.39 -10.57
CA GLU A 2 29.53 -3.67 -9.99
C GLU A 2 28.46 -3.41 -8.94
N ALA A 3 27.47 -4.30 -8.87
CA ALA A 3 26.41 -4.23 -7.87
C ALA A 3 26.94 -4.64 -6.48
N LYS A 4 26.40 -4.01 -5.44
CA LYS A 4 26.79 -4.23 -4.04
C LYS A 4 25.56 -4.57 -3.18
N PRO A 5 25.73 -5.16 -1.98
CA PRO A 5 24.62 -5.45 -1.07
C PRO A 5 23.71 -4.24 -0.82
N GLU A 6 24.27 -3.03 -0.77
CA GLU A 6 23.54 -1.78 -0.53
C GLU A 6 22.57 -1.43 -1.67
N ASP A 7 22.82 -1.91 -2.90
CA ASP A 7 21.90 -1.71 -4.02
C ASP A 7 20.60 -2.54 -3.86
N PHE A 8 20.60 -3.54 -2.98
CA PHE A 8 19.49 -4.45 -2.70
C PHE A 8 18.96 -4.34 -1.27
N PHE A 9 19.40 -3.32 -0.52
CA PHE A 9 19.00 -3.10 0.87
C PHE A 9 18.32 -1.74 1.06
N PHE A 10 17.23 -1.73 1.83
CA PHE A 10 16.55 -0.50 2.25
C PHE A 10 16.23 -0.59 3.75
N GLU A 11 16.63 0.41 4.52
CA GLU A 11 16.29 0.56 5.93
C GLU A 11 15.25 1.65 6.17
N GLY A 12 14.54 1.60 7.30
CA GLY A 12 13.63 2.66 7.73
C GLY A 12 12.14 2.33 7.64
N LEU A 13 11.72 1.24 6.97
CA LEU A 13 10.32 0.78 7.01
C LEU A 13 9.87 0.33 8.42
N ASN A 14 10.80 0.09 9.34
CA ASN A 14 10.50 -0.15 10.76
C ASN A 14 10.07 1.12 11.51
N ILE A 15 10.33 2.31 10.96
CA ILE A 15 10.02 3.59 11.60
C ILE A 15 8.68 4.10 11.07
N PRO A 16 7.68 4.35 11.94
CA PRO A 16 6.41 4.95 11.52
C PRO A 16 6.59 6.33 10.91
N GLY A 17 5.89 6.60 9.81
CA GLY A 17 5.81 7.93 9.22
C GLY A 17 4.92 8.89 10.02
N SER A 18 5.14 10.20 9.86
CA SER A 18 4.34 11.22 10.54
C SER A 18 2.93 11.30 9.96
N THR A 19 1.91 11.08 10.80
CA THR A 19 0.51 11.20 10.42
C THR A 19 -0.09 12.58 10.76
N VAL A 20 0.74 13.56 11.14
CA VAL A 20 0.32 14.94 11.44
C VAL A 20 0.08 15.72 10.14
N ASN A 21 -0.99 15.38 9.45
CA ASN A 21 -1.42 15.99 8.20
C ASN A 21 -2.95 15.90 8.05
N ARG A 22 -3.50 16.52 6.99
CA ARG A 22 -4.97 16.65 6.81
C ARG A 22 -5.72 15.33 6.67
N VAL A 23 -5.05 14.28 6.18
CA VAL A 23 -5.69 12.97 5.96
C VAL A 23 -5.34 11.97 7.08
N GLY A 24 -4.45 12.33 7.99
CA GLY A 24 -4.06 11.47 9.09
C GLY A 24 -3.38 10.18 8.61
N ALA A 25 -2.70 10.18 7.46
CA ALA A 25 -2.02 9.00 6.94
C ALA A 25 -0.69 9.38 6.29
N ASN A 26 0.29 8.47 6.33
CA ASN A 26 1.57 8.61 5.67
C ASN A 26 1.88 7.35 4.87
N VAL A 27 2.35 7.53 3.63
CA VAL A 27 2.81 6.43 2.77
C VAL A 27 4.32 6.55 2.58
N THR A 28 5.06 5.60 3.13
CA THR A 28 6.51 5.46 2.89
C THR A 28 6.71 4.47 1.74
N LEU A 29 7.01 5.00 0.55
CA LEU A 29 7.16 4.23 -0.70
C LEU A 29 8.59 3.73 -0.89
N VAL A 30 8.73 2.47 -1.30
CA VAL A 30 10.01 1.87 -1.73
C VAL A 30 9.80 1.21 -3.10
N ASN A 31 10.08 1.98 -4.15
CA ASN A 31 10.12 1.50 -5.52
C ASN A 31 11.56 1.54 -6.06
N ALA A 32 11.75 1.25 -7.36
CA ALA A 32 13.07 1.21 -7.98
C ALA A 32 13.87 2.52 -7.89
N ALA A 33 13.23 3.66 -7.59
CA ALA A 33 13.92 4.92 -7.31
C ALA A 33 14.55 4.99 -5.92
N GLN A 34 13.95 4.32 -4.91
CA GLN A 34 14.51 4.22 -3.56
C GLN A 34 15.42 3.00 -3.39
N LEU A 35 15.10 1.90 -4.06
CA LEU A 35 15.84 0.64 -3.98
C LEU A 35 16.19 0.15 -5.39
N PRO A 36 17.37 0.51 -5.92
CA PRO A 36 17.76 0.23 -7.30
C PRO A 36 17.66 -1.26 -7.69
N GLY A 37 17.93 -2.16 -6.75
CA GLY A 37 17.81 -3.60 -6.91
C GLY A 37 16.41 -4.11 -7.27
N LEU A 38 15.36 -3.28 -7.12
CA LEU A 38 14.01 -3.61 -7.59
C LEU A 38 13.82 -3.43 -9.09
N ASN A 39 14.74 -2.73 -9.77
CA ASN A 39 14.61 -2.48 -11.20
C ASN A 39 14.53 -3.82 -11.96
N THR A 40 13.58 -3.92 -12.89
CA THR A 40 13.25 -5.13 -13.68
C THR A 40 12.61 -6.30 -12.93
N LEU A 41 12.51 -6.27 -11.59
CA LEU A 41 11.97 -7.39 -10.79
C LEU A 41 10.44 -7.41 -10.66
N GLY A 42 9.75 -6.36 -11.11
CA GLY A 42 8.28 -6.33 -11.15
C GLY A 42 7.59 -6.20 -9.79
N ILE A 43 8.33 -5.83 -8.74
CA ILE A 43 7.80 -5.65 -7.38
C ILE A 43 8.24 -4.32 -6.76
N SER A 44 7.44 -3.84 -5.82
CA SER A 44 7.73 -2.70 -4.93
C SER A 44 7.02 -2.93 -3.60
N ILE A 45 7.38 -2.15 -2.58
CA ILE A 45 6.72 -2.23 -1.27
C ILE A 45 6.43 -0.82 -0.73
N ALA A 46 5.38 -0.71 0.07
CA ALA A 46 5.08 0.51 0.81
C ALA A 46 4.72 0.16 2.26
N ARG A 47 5.07 1.04 3.19
CA ARG A 47 4.48 1.08 4.52
C ARG A 47 3.47 2.21 4.57
N ILE A 48 2.32 1.94 5.18
CA ILE A 48 1.30 2.97 5.41
C ILE A 48 1.03 3.05 6.91
N ASP A 49 1.15 4.24 7.46
CA ASP A 49 0.81 4.55 8.85
C ASP A 49 -0.44 5.42 8.89
N PHE A 50 -1.37 5.09 9.78
CA PHE A 50 -2.65 5.79 9.94
C PHE A 50 -2.77 6.35 11.36
N ALA A 51 -3.20 7.60 11.48
CA ALA A 51 -3.62 8.19 12.74
C ALA A 51 -4.89 7.48 13.25
N PRO A 52 -5.02 7.29 14.57
CA PRO A 52 -6.21 6.70 15.14
C PRO A 52 -7.44 7.58 14.90
N TYR A 53 -8.63 6.96 14.82
CA TYR A 53 -9.93 7.64 14.77
C TYR A 53 -10.16 8.59 13.59
N GLY A 54 -9.60 8.30 12.42
CA GLY A 54 -9.91 9.07 11.21
C GLY A 54 -8.80 9.14 10.16
N GLY A 55 -7.64 8.53 10.40
CA GLY A 55 -6.62 8.39 9.37
C GLY A 55 -7.16 7.67 8.13
N LEU A 56 -6.94 8.26 6.95
CA LEU A 56 -7.46 7.78 5.68
C LEU A 56 -6.39 7.90 4.61
N ASN A 57 -6.17 6.81 3.87
CA ASN A 57 -5.54 6.86 2.57
C ASN A 57 -6.70 7.01 1.56
N PRO A 58 -6.91 8.20 0.95
CA PRO A 58 -8.11 8.48 0.17
C PRO A 58 -8.30 7.50 -1.00
N PRO A 59 -9.51 7.41 -1.59
CA PRO A 59 -9.72 6.63 -2.80
C PRO A 59 -8.70 7.00 -3.89
N HIS A 60 -7.93 6.01 -4.32
CA HIS A 60 -6.89 6.11 -5.33
C HIS A 60 -6.81 4.79 -6.10
N PHE A 61 -5.90 4.72 -7.07
CA PHE A 61 -5.79 3.61 -8.00
C PHE A 61 -4.33 3.43 -8.45
N HIS A 62 -3.92 2.20 -8.74
CA HIS A 62 -2.58 1.84 -9.20
C HIS A 62 -2.67 1.38 -10.67
N PRO A 63 -2.37 2.26 -11.65
CA PRO A 63 -2.67 1.98 -13.06
C PRO A 63 -1.89 0.81 -13.66
N ARG A 64 -0.87 0.30 -12.96
CA ARG A 64 0.09 -0.71 -13.47
C ARG A 64 0.40 -1.83 -12.47
N ALA A 65 -0.31 -1.92 -11.34
CA ALA A 65 0.01 -2.91 -10.31
C ALA A 65 -1.23 -3.34 -9.52
N THR A 66 -1.27 -4.62 -9.17
CA THR A 66 -2.10 -5.17 -8.10
C THR A 66 -1.43 -4.89 -6.75
N GLU A 67 -2.21 -4.66 -5.69
CA GLU A 67 -1.69 -4.51 -4.32
C GLU A 67 -2.11 -5.70 -3.45
N ILE A 68 -1.18 -6.19 -2.63
CA ILE A 68 -1.47 -7.06 -1.50
C ILE A 68 -1.14 -6.30 -0.21
N LEU A 69 -2.14 -6.16 0.65
CA LEU A 69 -2.03 -5.42 1.90
C LEU A 69 -2.15 -6.38 3.08
N THR A 70 -1.23 -6.29 4.03
CA THR A 70 -1.31 -6.98 5.32
C THR A 70 -1.31 -5.94 6.45
N VAL A 71 -2.13 -6.14 7.47
CA VAL A 71 -2.10 -5.29 8.67
C VAL A 71 -1.04 -5.82 9.63
N ILE A 72 -0.13 -4.96 10.06
CA ILE A 72 0.90 -5.30 11.06
C ILE A 72 0.45 -4.93 12.48
N GLU A 73 -0.29 -3.82 12.63
CA GLU A 73 -0.78 -3.32 13.91
C GLU A 73 -2.13 -2.61 13.75
N GLY A 74 -2.96 -2.64 14.79
CA GLY A 74 -4.26 -1.96 14.81
C GLY A 74 -5.34 -2.67 13.99
N THR A 75 -6.36 -1.93 13.56
CA THR A 75 -7.41 -2.44 12.67
C THR A 75 -7.68 -1.44 11.55
N LEU A 76 -7.89 -1.95 10.34
CA LEU A 76 -8.05 -1.11 9.15
C LEU A 76 -9.28 -1.55 8.35
N TYR A 77 -10.17 -0.62 8.02
CA TYR A 77 -11.26 -0.87 7.08
C TYR A 77 -10.77 -0.58 5.67
N VAL A 78 -10.74 -1.60 4.82
CA VAL A 78 -10.24 -1.51 3.45
C VAL A 78 -11.32 -1.90 2.45
N GLY A 79 -11.17 -1.48 1.20
CA GLY A 79 -11.99 -1.97 0.11
C GLY A 79 -11.65 -1.37 -1.25
N PHE A 80 -12.13 -2.02 -2.31
CA PHE A 80 -12.05 -1.53 -3.68
C PHE A 80 -13.43 -1.49 -4.33
N VAL A 81 -13.56 -0.68 -5.37
CA VAL A 81 -14.75 -0.61 -6.22
C VAL A 81 -14.44 -1.23 -7.57
N THR A 82 -15.34 -2.06 -8.10
CA THR A 82 -15.18 -2.59 -9.46
C THR A 82 -15.51 -1.52 -10.50
N SER A 83 -14.89 -1.62 -11.67
CA SER A 83 -15.28 -0.84 -12.84
C SER A 83 -16.40 -1.53 -13.62
N ASN A 84 -17.50 -0.82 -13.90
CA ASN A 84 -18.45 -1.07 -15.00
C ASN A 84 -18.80 -2.55 -15.23
N ILE A 85 -19.35 -3.25 -14.23
CA ILE A 85 -19.87 -4.59 -14.45
C ILE A 85 -21.12 -4.47 -15.34
N PRO A 86 -21.16 -5.11 -16.54
CA PRO A 86 -22.32 -5.04 -17.41
C PRO A 86 -23.57 -5.47 -16.65
N ASN A 87 -24.62 -4.65 -16.70
CA ASN A 87 -25.92 -4.84 -16.03
C ASN A 87 -25.93 -4.77 -14.49
N ASP A 88 -24.78 -4.56 -13.84
CA ASP A 88 -24.63 -4.70 -12.38
C ASP A 88 -23.99 -3.47 -11.69
N GLY A 89 -23.52 -2.48 -12.47
CA GLY A 89 -22.90 -1.26 -11.96
C GLY A 89 -21.55 -1.48 -11.27
N ASN A 90 -21.12 -0.51 -10.46
CA ASN A 90 -19.91 -0.64 -9.64
C ASN A 90 -20.28 -1.31 -8.31
N LYS A 91 -19.54 -2.35 -7.91
CA LYS A 91 -19.70 -3.05 -6.63
C LYS A 91 -18.55 -2.67 -5.70
N PHE A 92 -18.88 -2.43 -4.43
CA PHE A 92 -17.89 -2.16 -3.38
C PHE A 92 -17.61 -3.44 -2.58
N PHE A 93 -16.35 -3.87 -2.57
CA PHE A 93 -15.87 -4.99 -1.79
C PHE A 93 -15.03 -4.47 -0.63
N ALA A 94 -15.41 -4.78 0.61
CA ALA A 94 -14.75 -4.22 1.77
C ALA A 94 -14.71 -5.18 2.97
N LYS A 95 -13.71 -4.98 3.82
CA LYS A 95 -13.48 -5.78 5.02
C LYS A 95 -12.78 -4.96 6.10
N LEU A 96 -13.13 -5.22 7.37
CA LEU A 96 -12.32 -4.80 8.50
C LEU A 96 -11.22 -5.84 8.73
N LEU A 97 -9.97 -5.43 8.61
CA LEU A 97 -8.78 -6.25 8.83
C LEU A 97 -8.23 -6.05 10.23
N LYS A 98 -7.66 -7.12 10.79
CA LYS A 98 -6.92 -7.19 12.06
C LYS A 98 -5.45 -7.55 11.77
N PRO A 99 -4.54 -7.45 12.77
CA PRO A 99 -3.14 -7.79 12.55
C PRO A 99 -2.98 -9.22 12.05
N GLY A 100 -2.21 -9.39 10.96
CA GLY A 100 -2.01 -10.66 10.25
C GLY A 100 -3.01 -10.95 9.14
N ASP A 101 -4.13 -10.21 9.05
CA ASP A 101 -5.07 -10.36 7.95
C ASP A 101 -4.52 -9.77 6.65
N VAL A 102 -4.92 -10.36 5.52
CA VAL A 102 -4.50 -9.98 4.17
C VAL A 102 -5.70 -9.58 3.31
N PHE A 103 -5.51 -8.60 2.42
CA PHE A 103 -6.51 -8.21 1.42
C PHE A 103 -5.83 -7.85 0.09
N VAL A 104 -6.45 -8.24 -1.02
CA VAL A 104 -5.93 -8.01 -2.37
C VAL A 104 -6.76 -6.93 -3.08
N PHE A 105 -6.08 -5.99 -3.72
CA PHE A 105 -6.66 -5.00 -4.61
C PHE A 105 -6.23 -5.33 -6.04
N PRO A 106 -7.18 -5.62 -6.96
CA PRO A 106 -6.86 -5.80 -8.36
C PRO A 106 -6.15 -4.58 -8.95
N GLN A 107 -5.35 -4.77 -10.01
CA GLN A 107 -4.85 -3.65 -10.80
C GLN A 107 -6.00 -2.76 -11.24
N GLY A 108 -5.82 -1.47 -11.00
CA GLY A 108 -6.85 -0.46 -11.19
C GLY A 108 -6.34 0.78 -10.53
#